data_AF-A0A9C8G6K1-F1
#
_entry.id   AF-A0A9C8G6K1-F1
#
_cell.length_a   1.000
_cell.length_b   1.000
_cell.length_c   1.000
_cell.angle_alpha   90.00
_cell.angle_beta   90.00
_cell.angle_gamma   90.00
#
_symmetry.space_group_name_H-M   'P 1'
#
loop_
_entity.id
_entity.type
_entity.pdbx_description
1 polymer ?
#
loop_
_entity_poly.entity_id
_entity_poly.type
_entity_poly.pdbx_seq_one_letter_code
_entity_poly.pdbx_strand_id
1 'polypeptide(L)'
;SFQAAVVEVLAEKTASAAREFNVKSVLLSGGVSANTSLRMAVRARHNIPVYTAPLVLCTDNGAMIAAAGTYRYQAGVRAGWELDIEPGLRLV
;
A
#
# COMPACT_ATOMS: atom_id res chain seq x y z
N SER A 1 -3.12 8.43 -23.56
CA SER A 1 -4.08 7.34 -23.27
C SER A 1 -4.54 7.42 -21.83
N PHE A 2 -5.65 6.78 -21.46
CA PHE A 2 -6.17 6.78 -20.09
C PHE A 2 -5.14 6.29 -19.07
N GLN A 3 -4.53 5.12 -19.33
CA GLN A 3 -3.53 4.54 -18.42
C GLN A 3 -2.36 5.50 -18.15
N ALA A 4 -1.84 6.17 -19.17
CA ALA A 4 -0.73 7.10 -19.01
C ALA A 4 -1.08 8.27 -18.09
N ALA A 5 -2.29 8.82 -18.21
CA ALA A 5 -2.76 9.90 -17.34
C ALA A 5 -2.88 9.45 -15.87
N VAL A 6 -3.42 8.25 -15.63
CA VAL A 6 -3.51 7.68 -14.27
C VAL A 6 -2.13 7.44 -13.67
N VAL A 7 -1.22 6.83 -14.44
CA VAL A 7 0.15 6.56 -14.01
C VAL A 7 0.88 7.85 -13.63
N GLU A 8 0.76 8.89 -14.47
CA GLU A 8 1.40 10.17 -14.24
C GLU A 8 0.94 10.82 -12.93
N VAL A 9 -0.38 10.91 -12.73
CA VAL A 9 -0.95 11.52 -11.52
C VAL A 9 -0.55 10.77 -10.26
N LEU A 10 -0.59 9.43 -10.28
CA LEU A 10 -0.21 8.63 -9.11
C LEU A 10 1.29 8.74 -8.81
N ALA A 11 2.14 8.71 -9.83
CA ALA A 11 3.58 8.82 -9.66
C ALA A 11 4.00 10.20 -9.13
N GLU A 12 3.40 11.29 -9.63
CA GLU A 12 3.70 12.63 -9.14
C GLU A 12 3.22 12.86 -7.71
N LYS A 13 1.98 12.44 -7.38
CA LYS A 13 1.47 12.56 -6.01
C LYS A 13 2.30 11.75 -5.01
N THR A 14 2.76 10.56 -5.40
CA THR A 14 3.65 9.74 -4.56
C THR A 14 4.99 10.44 -4.34
N ALA A 15 5.56 11.06 -5.38
CA ALA A 15 6.78 11.86 -5.29
C ALA A 15 6.63 13.08 -4.37
N SER A 16 5.51 13.79 -4.48
CA SER A 16 5.18 14.92 -3.60
C SER A 16 5.08 14.49 -2.14
N ALA A 17 4.30 13.45 -1.85
CA ALA A 17 4.14 12.95 -0.49
C ALA A 17 5.47 12.44 0.11
N ALA A 18 6.29 11.74 -0.68
CA ALA A 18 7.58 11.26 -0.21
C ALA A 18 8.51 12.40 0.22
N ARG A 19 8.51 13.53 -0.52
CA ARG A 19 9.27 14.74 -0.18
C ARG A 19 8.69 15.44 1.05
N GLU A 20 7.37 15.63 1.09
CA GLU A 20 6.67 16.31 2.17
C GLU A 20 6.87 15.63 3.53
N PHE A 21 6.73 14.30 3.58
CA PHE A 21 6.88 13.52 4.80
C PHE A 21 8.32 13.05 5.05
N ASN A 22 9.28 13.43 4.21
CA ASN A 22 10.69 13.03 4.28
C ASN A 22 10.87 11.52 4.54
N VAL A 23 10.17 10.69 3.77
CA VAL A 23 10.13 9.24 4.00
C VAL A 23 11.43 8.57 3.57
N LYS A 24 11.77 7.46 4.24
CA LYS A 24 12.97 6.68 3.92
C LYS A 24 12.78 5.72 2.74
N SER A 25 11.53 5.40 2.39
CA SER A 25 11.19 4.49 1.30
C SER A 25 9.73 4.63 0.89
N VAL A 26 9.40 4.16 -0.31
CA VAL A 26 8.02 4.03 -0.82
C VAL A 26 7.69 2.54 -0.98
N LEU A 27 6.48 2.14 -0.61
CA LEU A 27 5.94 0.80 -0.88
C LEU A 27 4.74 0.93 -1.82
N LEU A 28 4.76 0.17 -2.91
CA LEU A 28 3.64 0.01 -3.83
C LEU A 28 2.96 -1.35 -3.56
N SER A 29 1.70 -1.31 -3.17
CA SER A 29 0.82 -2.46 -2.92
C SER A 29 -0.61 -2.20 -3.41
N GLY A 30 -1.46 -3.23 -3.42
CA GLY A 30 -2.82 -3.16 -3.95
C GLY A 30 -2.92 -3.54 -5.43
N GLY A 31 -4.14 -3.82 -5.91
CA GLY A 31 -4.37 -4.32 -7.28
C GLY A 31 -3.81 -3.41 -8.38
N VAL A 32 -3.97 -2.09 -8.25
CA VAL A 32 -3.43 -1.12 -9.23
C VAL A 32 -1.90 -1.12 -9.26
N SER A 33 -1.25 -1.41 -8.13
CA SER A 33 0.21 -1.52 -8.07
C SER A 33 0.76 -2.70 -8.87
N ALA A 34 -0.07 -3.65 -9.30
CA ALA A 34 0.32 -4.72 -10.22
C ALA A 34 0.70 -4.17 -11.62
N ASN A 35 0.30 -2.94 -11.96
CA ASN A 35 0.63 -2.31 -13.23
C ASN A 35 2.12 -1.98 -13.33
N THR A 36 2.81 -2.61 -14.29
CA THR A 36 4.25 -2.43 -14.50
C THR A 36 4.62 -0.99 -14.89
N SER A 37 3.79 -0.29 -15.66
CA SER A 37 4.06 1.11 -16.05
C SER A 37 4.07 2.02 -14.83
N LEU A 38 3.14 1.81 -13.88
CA LEU A 38 3.13 2.54 -12.61
C LEU A 38 4.40 2.28 -11.80
N ARG A 39 4.80 1.02 -11.65
CA ARG A 39 6.03 0.65 -10.91
C ARG A 39 7.26 1.34 -11.47
N MET A 40 7.41 1.37 -12.79
CA MET A 40 8.54 2.04 -13.45
C MET A 40 8.48 3.56 -13.26
N ALA A 41 7.32 4.18 -13.47
CA ALA A 41 7.15 5.62 -13.35
C ALA A 41 7.42 6.15 -11.93
N VAL A 42 7.02 5.40 -10.90
CA VAL A 42 7.33 5.73 -9.50
C VAL A 42 8.83 5.57 -9.25
N ARG A 43 9.43 4.42 -9.60
CA ARG A 43 10.88 4.18 -9.41
C ARG A 43 11.74 5.27 -10.05
N ALA A 44 11.37 5.75 -11.24
CA ALA A 44 12.11 6.80 -11.94
C ALA A 44 12.07 8.18 -11.25
N ARG A 45 11.11 8.43 -10.36
CA ARG A 45 10.92 9.72 -9.66
C ARG A 45 11.56 9.79 -8.27
N HIS A 46 12.13 8.68 -7.79
CA HIS A 46 12.64 8.58 -6.43
C HIS A 46 14.09 8.12 -6.39
N ASN A 47 14.90 8.80 -5.57
CA ASN A 47 16.25 8.37 -5.21
C ASN A 47 16.29 7.52 -3.93
N ILE A 48 15.12 7.22 -3.36
CA ILE A 48 14.94 6.36 -2.18
C ILE A 48 14.42 5.00 -2.61
N PRO A 49 14.59 3.94 -1.79
CA PRO A 49 14.07 2.62 -2.11
C PRO A 49 12.57 2.63 -2.39
N VAL A 50 12.21 2.05 -3.54
CA VAL A 50 10.81 1.76 -3.91
C VAL A 50 10.62 0.25 -3.89
N TYR A 51 9.85 -0.23 -2.92
CA TYR A 51 9.48 -1.62 -2.77
C TYR A 51 8.16 -1.90 -3.48
N THR A 52 8.03 -3.13 -3.99
CA THR A 52 6.80 -3.62 -4.61
C THR A 52 6.51 -4.99 -4.05
N ALA A 53 5.29 -5.21 -3.56
CA ALA A 53 4.89 -6.55 -3.14
C ALA A 53 4.90 -7.53 -4.34
N PRO A 54 5.17 -8.83 -4.11
CA PRO A 54 4.91 -9.88 -5.10
C PRO A 54 3.47 -9.79 -5.60
N LEU A 55 3.23 -10.01 -6.90
CA LEU A 55 1.91 -9.83 -7.52
C LEU A 55 0.82 -10.65 -6.83
N VAL A 56 1.13 -11.88 -6.42
CA VAL A 56 0.21 -12.78 -5.69
C VAL A 56 -0.24 -12.23 -4.33
N LEU A 57 0.50 -11.27 -3.77
CA LEU A 57 0.18 -10.60 -2.51
C LEU A 57 -0.41 -9.19 -2.70
N CYS A 58 -0.53 -8.70 -3.94
CA CYS A 58 -1.04 -7.35 -4.21
C CYS A 58 -2.57 -7.27 -4.19
N THR A 59 -3.27 -8.37 -4.45
CA THR A 59 -4.75 -8.45 -4.38
C THR A 59 -5.20 -8.96 -3.02
N ASP A 60 -6.49 -8.79 -2.69
CA ASP A 60 -7.04 -9.25 -1.42
C ASP A 60 -6.81 -10.75 -1.20
N ASN A 61 -6.23 -11.10 -0.06
CA ASN A 61 -5.87 -12.48 0.28
C ASN A 61 -5.86 -12.70 1.80
N GLY A 62 -5.92 -13.97 2.23
CA GLY A 62 -5.87 -14.31 3.66
C GLY A 62 -4.50 -14.06 4.31
N ALA A 63 -3.41 -14.03 3.54
CA ALA A 63 -2.06 -13.86 4.10
C ALA A 63 -1.85 -12.46 4.69
N MET A 64 -2.38 -11.40 4.07
CA MET A 64 -2.32 -10.05 4.66
C MET A 64 -3.11 -9.94 5.97
N ILE A 65 -4.25 -10.65 6.07
CA ILE A 65 -5.05 -10.68 7.30
C ILE A 65 -4.31 -11.42 8.41
N ALA A 66 -3.71 -12.58 8.10
CA ALA A 66 -2.90 -13.33 9.06
C ALA A 66 -1.69 -12.53 9.56
N ALA A 67 -0.99 -11.82 8.66
CA ALA A 67 0.13 -10.96 9.01
C ALA A 67 -0.31 -9.80 9.93
N ALA A 68 -1.35 -9.06 9.55
CA ALA A 68 -1.89 -7.95 10.34
C ALA A 68 -2.38 -8.43 11.72
N GLY A 69 -3.10 -9.56 11.76
CA GLY A 69 -3.56 -10.20 12.98
C GLY A 69 -2.41 -10.61 13.90
N THR A 70 -1.32 -11.15 13.35
CA THR A 70 -0.13 -11.55 14.12
C THR A 70 0.53 -10.35 14.80
N TYR A 71 0.78 -9.27 14.06
CA TYR A 71 1.38 -8.05 14.63
C TYR A 71 0.47 -7.39 15.67
N ARG A 72 -0.84 -7.32 15.41
CA ARG A 72 -1.82 -6.84 16.40
C ARG A 72 -1.86 -7.73 17.64
N TYR A 73 -1.78 -9.05 17.45
CA TYR A 73 -1.75 -10.01 18.54
C TYR A 73 -0.53 -9.77 19.44
N GLN A 74 0.66 -9.63 18.84
CA GLN A 74 1.90 -9.34 19.55
C GLN A 74 1.86 -7.99 20.29
N ALA A 75 1.17 -6.98 19.74
CA ALA A 75 0.96 -5.68 20.37
C ALA A 75 -0.10 -5.68 21.48
N GLY A 76 -0.67 -6.84 21.86
CA GLY A 76 -1.69 -6.95 22.90
C GLY A 76 -3.12 -6.56 22.47
N VAL A 77 -3.34 -6.23 21.19
CA VAL A 77 -4.67 -5.89 20.67
C VAL A 77 -5.51 -7.16 20.51
N ARG A 78 -6.67 -7.23 21.17
CA ARG A 78 -7.65 -8.33 21.06
C ARG A 78 -9.04 -7.75 20.92
N ALA A 79 -9.88 -8.44 20.16
CA ALA A 79 -11.30 -8.16 20.11
C ALA A 79 -12.05 -9.10 21.07
N GLY A 80 -13.14 -8.61 21.67
CA GLY A 80 -14.07 -9.43 22.43
C GLY A 80 -15.01 -10.25 21.54
N TRP A 81 -15.87 -11.05 22.16
CA TRP A 81 -16.84 -11.90 21.46
C TRP A 81 -17.96 -11.11 20.79
N GLU A 82 -18.15 -9.88 21.22
CA GLU A 82 -19.13 -8.92 20.72
C GLU A 82 -18.68 -8.17 19.45
N LEU A 83 -17.48 -8.45 18.93
CA LEU A 83 -16.97 -7.81 17.72
C LEU A 83 -17.93 -8.02 16.55
N ASP A 84 -18.34 -6.93 15.93
CA ASP A 84 -19.15 -6.92 14.72
C ASP A 84 -18.43 -6.20 13.58
N ILE A 85 -19.00 -6.27 12.38
CA ILE A 85 -18.47 -5.67 11.17
C ILE A 85 -18.77 -4.17 11.19
N GLU A 86 -17.73 -3.35 10.95
CA GLU A 86 -17.88 -1.93 10.67
C GLU A 86 -17.50 -1.63 9.20
N PRO A 87 -18.48 -1.53 8.27
CA PRO A 87 -18.19 -1.30 6.85
C PRO A 87 -17.46 0.03 6.58
N GLY A 88 -17.61 1.02 7.48
CA GLY A 88 -16.98 2.33 7.41
C GLY A 88 -15.71 2.48 8.25
N LEU A 89 -15.12 1.36 8.71
CA LEU A 89 -13.97 1.38 9.61
C LEU A 89 -12.81 2.18 9.02
N ARG A 90 -12.35 3.19 9.76
CA ARG A 90 -11.19 4.01 9.37
C ARG A 90 -9.89 3.35 9.82
N LEU A 91 -8.83 3.52 9.03
CA LEU A 91 -7.50 2.95 9.33
C LEU A 91 -6.75 3.71 10.43
N VAL A 92 -7.10 4.98 10.66
CA VAL A 92 -6.64 5.88 11.74
C VAL A 92 -7.68 6.97 11.98
#